data_AF-A0A2K8VFU7-F1
#
_entry.id   AF-A0A2K8VFU7-F1
#
_cell.length_a   1.000
_cell.length_b   1.000
_cell.length_c   1.000
_cell.angle_alpha   90.00
_cell.angle_beta   90.00
_cell.angle_gamma   90.00
#
_symmetry.space_group_name_H-M   'P 1'
#
loop_
_entity.id
_entity.type
_entity.pdbx_description
1 polymer ?
#
loop_
_entity_poly.entity_id
_entity_poly.type
_entity_poly.pdbx_seq_one_letter_code
_entity_poly.pdbx_strand_id
1 'polypeptide(L)'
;MYETIKKRDSKPKEQNIFNYSNNGYIVLGKIIQNVSSLSYKEYLTKNLINPLKMFDTEQGLPDGGGFKSTVDDLLKFSKALRNNFLIRKEVLAVMRTKQSDANYGLGFMLNPKEKVKKFGHTGGFSSDDSGLGIASAINIINDRYTVIILTNRNPSMGGAKVLSFIINHLQKK
;
A
#
# COMPACT_ATOMS: atom_id res chain seq x y z
N MET A 1 -0.17 -7.28 -41.03
CA MET A 1 0.42 -7.59 -39.70
C MET A 1 -0.63 -7.67 -38.57
N TYR A 2 -1.91 -7.92 -38.90
CA TYR A 2 -3.02 -7.97 -37.92
C TYR A 2 -3.79 -9.30 -37.91
N GLU A 3 -3.33 -10.32 -38.66
CA GLU A 3 -4.05 -11.59 -38.88
C GLU A 3 -3.39 -12.81 -38.20
N THR A 4 -2.40 -12.63 -37.32
CA THR A 4 -1.66 -13.76 -36.72
C THR A 4 -2.03 -14.04 -35.26
N ILE A 5 -3.21 -13.59 -34.80
CA ILE A 5 -3.70 -13.88 -33.43
C ILE A 5 -5.00 -14.69 -33.50
N LYS A 6 -4.96 -15.85 -34.17
CA LYS A 6 -5.95 -16.90 -33.94
C LYS A 6 -5.23 -18.23 -33.76
N LYS A 7 -5.63 -18.91 -32.68
CA LYS A 7 -5.13 -20.20 -32.13
C LYS A 7 -3.88 -20.08 -31.25
N ARG A 8 -4.11 -19.72 -29.98
CA ARG A 8 -3.44 -20.41 -28.88
C ARG A 8 -4.45 -21.36 -28.27
N ASP A 9 -4.17 -22.64 -28.40
CA ASP A 9 -4.83 -23.71 -27.65
C ASP A 9 -4.92 -23.32 -26.17
N SER A 10 -6.02 -23.72 -25.54
CA SER A 10 -6.30 -23.54 -24.13
C SER A 10 -5.26 -24.24 -23.27
N LYS A 11 -4.09 -23.60 -23.10
CA LYS A 11 -3.20 -23.87 -21.98
C LYS A 11 -3.99 -23.59 -20.70
N PRO A 12 -3.84 -24.40 -19.63
CA PRO A 12 -4.38 -24.02 -18.32
C PRO A 12 -3.90 -22.59 -18.04
N LYS A 13 -4.82 -21.70 -17.61
CA LYS A 13 -4.48 -20.31 -17.29
C LYS A 13 -3.20 -20.34 -16.47
N GLU A 14 -2.10 -19.83 -17.03
CA GLU A 14 -0.86 -19.64 -16.29
C GLU A 14 -1.26 -18.94 -15.00
N GLN A 15 -1.04 -19.63 -13.88
CA GLN A 15 -1.33 -19.05 -12.59
C GLN A 15 -0.43 -17.81 -12.51
N ASN A 16 -1.02 -16.62 -12.43
CA ASN A 16 -0.26 -15.39 -12.25
C ASN A 16 0.33 -15.45 -10.84
N ILE A 17 1.51 -16.06 -10.73
CA ILE A 17 2.26 -16.20 -9.48
C ILE A 17 2.71 -14.81 -9.06
N PHE A 18 2.29 -14.39 -7.87
CA PHE A 18 2.67 -13.12 -7.31
C PHE A 18 4.11 -13.14 -6.82
N ASN A 19 4.87 -12.10 -7.18
CA ASN A 19 6.14 -11.79 -6.55
C ASN A 19 6.23 -10.29 -6.30
N TYR A 20 6.39 -9.89 -5.04
CA TYR A 20 6.52 -8.49 -4.67
C TYR A 20 7.86 -7.95 -5.17
N SER A 21 7.85 -6.77 -5.80
CA SER A 21 9.06 -6.17 -6.38
C SER A 21 9.07 -4.66 -6.18
N ASN A 22 10.02 -4.17 -5.40
CA ASN A 22 10.30 -2.74 -5.25
C ASN A 22 10.65 -2.10 -6.61
N ASN A 23 11.38 -2.80 -7.48
CA ASN A 23 11.71 -2.33 -8.82
C ASN A 23 10.46 -2.08 -9.68
N GLY A 24 9.40 -2.87 -9.49
CA GLY A 24 8.11 -2.62 -10.15
C GLY A 24 7.53 -1.25 -9.79
N TYR A 25 7.60 -0.87 -8.52
CA TYR A 25 7.15 0.45 -8.06
C TYR A 25 8.06 1.59 -8.52
N ILE A 26 9.38 1.37 -8.66
CA ILE A 26 10.29 2.35 -9.26
C ILE A 26 9.86 2.66 -10.70
N VAL A 27 9.51 1.63 -11.49
CA VAL A 27 9.00 1.81 -12.86
C VAL A 27 7.68 2.58 -12.86
N LEU A 28 6.74 2.26 -11.96
CA LEU A 28 5.49 3.02 -11.81
C LEU A 28 5.75 4.50 -11.49
N GLY A 29 6.72 4.78 -10.62
CA GLY A 29 7.18 6.15 -10.34
C GLY A 29 7.71 6.86 -11.59
N LYS A 30 8.40 6.15 -12.49
CA LYS A 30 8.87 6.73 -13.76
C LYS A 30 7.73 6.99 -14.75
N ILE A 31 6.71 6.12 -14.77
CA ILE A 31 5.49 6.34 -15.56
C ILE A 31 4.77 7.61 -15.10
N ILE A 32 4.58 7.78 -13.78
CA ILE A 32 3.98 9.01 -13.22
C ILE A 32 4.75 10.25 -13.70
N GLN A 33 6.08 10.21 -13.61
CA GLN A 33 6.92 11.32 -14.06
C GLN A 33 6.77 11.62 -15.54
N ASN A 34 6.76 10.58 -16.38
CA ASN A 34 6.64 10.74 -17.83
C ASN A 34 5.26 11.30 -18.23
N VAL A 35 4.18 10.77 -17.67
CA VAL A 35 2.81 11.19 -18.00
C VAL A 35 2.49 12.59 -17.45
N SER A 36 2.97 12.92 -16.26
CA SER A 36 2.68 14.21 -15.62
C SER A 36 3.64 15.33 -16.01
N SER A 37 4.81 15.00 -16.59
CA SER A 37 5.93 15.92 -16.81
C SER A 37 6.46 16.59 -15.53
N LEU A 38 6.15 16.03 -14.37
CA LEU A 38 6.66 16.46 -13.06
C LEU A 38 7.67 15.44 -12.55
N SER A 39 8.64 15.86 -11.72
CA SER A 39 9.37 14.90 -10.91
C SER A 39 8.40 14.16 -9.97
N TYR A 40 8.79 12.97 -9.53
CA TYR A 40 7.96 12.20 -8.58
C TYR A 40 7.71 13.01 -7.31
N LYS A 41 8.68 13.84 -6.92
CA LYS A 41 8.58 14.75 -5.78
C LYS A 41 7.49 15.80 -5.96
N GLU A 42 7.59 16.57 -7.04
CA GLU A 42 6.62 17.61 -7.34
C GLU A 42 5.20 17.04 -7.51
N TYR A 43 5.07 15.87 -8.14
CA TYR A 43 3.78 15.22 -8.31
C TYR A 43 3.13 14.89 -6.96
N LEU A 44 3.87 14.27 -6.02
CA LEU A 44 3.31 13.98 -4.69
C LEU A 44 3.07 15.25 -3.88
N THR A 45 3.97 16.23 -3.94
CA THR A 45 3.76 17.50 -3.23
C THR A 45 2.46 18.18 -3.70
N LYS A 46 2.25 18.25 -5.02
CA LYS A 46 1.08 18.89 -5.64
C LYS A 46 -0.22 18.12 -5.40
N ASN A 47 -0.21 16.80 -5.55
CA ASN A 47 -1.42 15.99 -5.60
C ASN A 47 -1.75 15.24 -4.31
N LEU A 48 -0.81 15.15 -3.36
CA LEU A 48 -0.98 14.41 -2.11
C LEU A 48 -0.68 15.27 -0.88
N ILE A 49 0.56 15.79 -0.77
CA ILE A 49 1.02 16.45 0.46
C ILE A 49 0.29 17.76 0.71
N ASN A 50 0.23 18.66 -0.26
CA ASN A 50 -0.42 19.97 -0.09
C ASN A 50 -1.94 19.85 0.08
N PRO A 51 -2.68 19.09 -0.75
CA PRO A 51 -4.13 18.95 -0.59
C PRO A 51 -4.52 18.35 0.76
N LEU A 52 -3.70 17.44 1.30
CA LEU A 52 -3.98 16.78 2.58
C LEU A 52 -3.31 17.45 3.78
N LYS A 53 -2.49 18.47 3.57
CA LYS A 53 -1.71 19.15 4.62
C LYS A 53 -0.86 18.16 5.42
N MET A 54 -0.17 17.27 4.71
CA MET A 54 0.74 16.26 5.27
C MET A 54 2.16 16.81 5.40
N PHE A 55 2.33 17.93 6.10
CA PHE A 55 3.58 18.69 6.09
C PHE A 55 4.72 18.05 6.88
N ASP A 56 4.42 17.05 7.71
CA ASP A 56 5.41 16.27 8.46
C ASP A 56 5.79 14.98 7.71
N THR A 57 5.48 14.92 6.41
CA THR A 57 5.81 13.81 5.53
C THR A 57 6.97 14.18 4.60
N GLU A 58 8.11 13.53 4.81
CA GLU A 58 9.27 13.60 3.93
C GLU A 58 9.20 12.49 2.89
N GLN A 59 9.34 12.86 1.62
CA GLN A 59 9.18 11.95 0.52
C GLN A 59 10.40 11.05 0.32
N GLY A 60 10.12 9.75 0.12
CA GLY A 60 11.10 8.75 -0.27
C GLY A 60 11.08 8.40 -1.76
N LEU A 61 11.58 7.22 -2.07
CA LEU A 61 11.60 6.64 -3.41
C LEU A 61 10.23 6.04 -3.79
N PRO A 62 9.92 5.90 -5.09
CA PRO A 62 8.62 5.40 -5.53
C PRO A 62 8.23 4.00 -5.03
N ASP A 63 9.20 3.18 -4.63
CA ASP A 63 8.98 1.87 -4.00
C ASP A 63 8.47 1.93 -2.56
N GLY A 64 8.29 3.14 -2.02
CA GLY A 64 7.88 3.36 -0.63
C GLY A 64 9.05 3.37 0.34
N GLY A 65 10.27 3.08 -0.11
CA GLY A 65 11.49 3.18 0.69
C GLY A 65 11.86 4.62 1.00
N GLY A 66 12.32 4.88 2.23
CA GLY A 66 12.82 6.21 2.63
C GLY A 66 11.75 7.27 2.91
N PHE A 67 10.46 6.97 2.72
CA PHE A 67 9.39 7.85 3.19
C PHE A 67 9.43 7.96 4.71
N LYS A 68 9.30 9.18 5.23
CA LYS A 68 9.11 9.46 6.66
C LYS A 68 7.82 10.22 6.83
N SER A 69 7.03 9.86 7.83
CA SER A 69 5.73 10.48 8.09
C SER A 69 5.36 10.32 9.56
N THR A 70 4.29 10.98 9.98
CA THR A 70 3.73 10.90 11.33
C THR A 70 2.42 10.12 11.34
N VAL A 71 1.98 9.69 12.52
CA VAL A 71 0.66 9.04 12.67
C VAL A 71 -0.46 9.98 12.22
N ASP A 72 -0.35 11.28 12.49
CA ASP A 72 -1.36 12.28 12.14
C ASP A 72 -1.48 12.45 10.62
N ASP A 73 -0.35 12.52 9.91
CA ASP A 73 -0.34 12.62 8.45
C ASP A 73 -0.87 11.36 7.77
N LEU A 74 -0.45 10.18 8.24
CA LEU A 74 -0.98 8.92 7.74
C LEU A 74 -2.48 8.76 8.04
N LEU A 75 -2.98 9.35 9.13
CA LEU A 75 -4.41 9.38 9.43
C LEU A 75 -5.17 10.31 8.47
N LYS A 76 -4.59 11.47 8.08
CA LYS A 76 -5.15 12.34 7.03
C LYS A 76 -5.23 11.59 5.70
N PHE A 77 -4.16 10.91 5.30
CA PHE A 77 -4.14 10.04 4.12
C PHE A 77 -5.25 8.98 4.15
N SER A 78 -5.36 8.21 5.25
CA SER A 78 -6.40 7.19 5.39
C SER A 78 -7.81 7.77 5.31
N LYS A 79 -8.09 8.88 6.00
CA LYS A 79 -9.40 9.56 5.95
C LYS A 79 -9.72 10.02 4.53
N ALA A 80 -8.76 10.62 3.84
CA ALA A 80 -8.95 11.12 2.49
C ALA A 80 -9.18 9.99 1.47
N LEU A 81 -8.49 8.86 1.65
CA LEU A 81 -8.71 7.66 0.83
C LEU A 81 -10.12 7.09 1.04
N ARG A 82 -10.56 6.91 2.30
CA ARG A 82 -11.87 6.32 2.63
C ARG A 82 -13.06 7.21 2.27
N ASN A 83 -12.86 8.53 2.33
CA ASN A 83 -13.88 9.50 1.97
C ASN A 83 -13.90 9.83 0.47
N ASN A 84 -13.14 9.08 -0.34
CA ASN A 84 -13.02 9.27 -1.80
C ASN A 84 -12.54 10.67 -2.20
N PHE A 85 -11.79 11.34 -1.33
CA PHE A 85 -11.22 12.66 -1.60
C PHE A 85 -9.99 12.56 -2.51
N LEU A 86 -9.14 11.55 -2.28
CA LEU A 86 -7.95 11.33 -3.10
C LEU A 86 -8.26 10.70 -4.46
N ILE A 87 -9.17 9.73 -4.45
CA ILE A 87 -9.53 8.94 -5.62
C ILE A 87 -11.02 8.61 -5.56
N ARG A 88 -11.62 8.41 -6.73
CA ARG A 88 -13.02 7.99 -6.83
C ARG A 88 -13.22 6.61 -6.21
N LYS A 89 -14.44 6.34 -5.73
CA LYS A 89 -14.82 5.07 -5.08
C LYS A 89 -14.55 3.86 -5.97
N GLU A 90 -14.77 4.00 -7.27
CA GLU A 90 -14.58 2.94 -8.27
C GLU A 90 -13.08 2.59 -8.41
N VAL A 91 -12.22 3.61 -8.38
CA VAL A 91 -10.76 3.41 -8.41
C VAL A 91 -10.29 2.72 -7.14
N LEU A 92 -10.79 3.14 -5.97
CA LEU A 92 -10.49 2.47 -4.69
C LEU A 92 -10.95 1.01 -4.69
N ALA A 93 -12.10 0.69 -5.30
CA ALA A 93 -12.57 -0.68 -5.45
C ALA A 93 -11.61 -1.52 -6.30
N VAL A 94 -11.12 -0.97 -7.42
CA VAL A 94 -10.10 -1.64 -8.26
C VAL A 94 -8.81 -1.85 -7.46
N MET A 95 -8.33 -0.84 -6.72
CA MET A 95 -7.12 -0.98 -5.89
C MET A 95 -7.24 -2.07 -4.83
N ARG A 96 -8.46 -2.38 -4.38
CA ARG A 96 -8.77 -3.41 -3.38
C ARG A 96 -9.14 -4.77 -3.98
N THR A 97 -8.99 -4.94 -5.29
CA THR A 97 -9.28 -6.20 -5.99
C THR A 97 -8.01 -7.03 -6.13
N LYS A 98 -8.11 -8.33 -5.87
CA LYS A 98 -7.01 -9.30 -6.01
C LYS A 98 -6.55 -9.37 -7.47
N GLN A 99 -5.25 -9.23 -7.72
CA GLN A 99 -4.68 -9.21 -9.09
C GLN A 99 -3.98 -10.53 -9.50
N SER A 100 -3.74 -11.42 -8.53
CA SER A 100 -2.91 -12.62 -8.69
C SER A 100 -3.38 -13.74 -7.75
N ASP A 101 -2.57 -14.78 -7.58
CA ASP A 101 -2.76 -15.83 -6.57
C ASP A 101 -2.58 -15.32 -5.12
N ALA A 102 -1.86 -14.23 -4.89
CA ALA A 102 -1.70 -13.58 -3.58
C ALA A 102 -2.85 -12.64 -3.23
N ASN A 103 -3.10 -12.45 -1.93
CA ASN A 103 -4.05 -11.46 -1.43
C ASN A 103 -3.45 -10.05 -1.48
N TYR A 104 -3.21 -9.56 -2.68
CA TYR A 104 -2.58 -8.27 -2.95
C TYR A 104 -3.31 -7.56 -4.09
N GLY A 105 -3.66 -6.29 -3.87
CA GLY A 105 -4.27 -5.39 -4.84
C GLY A 105 -3.27 -4.38 -5.38
N LEU A 106 -3.71 -3.21 -5.81
CA LEU A 106 -2.80 -2.15 -6.26
C LEU A 106 -2.31 -1.37 -5.02
N GLY A 107 -1.08 -1.66 -4.57
CA GLY A 107 -0.48 -0.99 -3.41
C GLY A 107 -0.96 -1.47 -2.04
N PHE A 108 -1.85 -2.45 -1.98
CA PHE A 108 -2.46 -2.90 -0.73
C PHE A 108 -2.44 -4.41 -0.57
N MET A 109 -1.97 -4.88 0.58
CA MET A 109 -2.23 -6.21 1.10
C MET A 109 -3.72 -6.31 1.47
N LEU A 110 -4.36 -7.39 1.04
CA LEU A 110 -5.77 -7.69 1.27
C LEU A 110 -5.88 -8.82 2.30
N ASN A 111 -6.89 -8.77 3.15
CA ASN A 111 -7.25 -9.92 3.99
C ASN A 111 -8.53 -10.54 3.44
N PRO A 112 -8.50 -11.79 2.96
CA PRO A 112 -9.68 -12.45 2.40
C PRO A 112 -10.70 -12.89 3.46
N LYS A 113 -10.39 -12.80 4.77
CA LYS A 113 -11.31 -13.22 5.83
C LYS A 113 -12.61 -12.40 5.79
N GLU A 114 -13.69 -13.02 5.32
CA GLU A 114 -14.96 -12.36 4.95
C GLU A 114 -15.63 -11.56 6.07
N LYS A 115 -15.42 -11.93 7.35
CA LYS A 115 -16.02 -11.21 8.49
C LYS A 115 -15.37 -9.87 8.79
N VAL A 116 -14.09 -9.67 8.41
CA VAL A 116 -13.37 -8.41 8.65
C VAL A 116 -12.65 -7.98 7.39
N LYS A 117 -13.25 -7.00 6.70
CA LYS A 117 -12.64 -6.38 5.52
C LYS A 117 -11.45 -5.57 5.97
N LYS A 118 -10.25 -6.00 5.59
CA LYS A 118 -9.00 -5.29 5.88
C LYS A 118 -8.21 -5.11 4.61
N PHE A 119 -7.75 -3.89 4.37
CA PHE A 119 -6.70 -3.61 3.41
C PHE A 119 -5.69 -2.63 4.02
N GLY A 120 -4.46 -2.67 3.53
CA GLY A 120 -3.38 -1.89 4.12
C GLY A 120 -2.03 -2.28 3.56
N HIS A 121 -0.96 -1.83 4.20
CA HIS A 121 0.39 -2.22 3.82
C HIS A 121 1.31 -2.17 5.04
N THR A 122 2.42 -2.90 4.97
CA THR A 122 3.52 -2.83 5.93
C THR A 122 4.77 -2.26 5.28
N GLY A 123 5.55 -1.49 6.02
CA GLY A 123 6.89 -1.08 5.65
C GLY A 123 7.90 -1.67 6.63
N GLY A 124 9.10 -1.95 6.16
CA GLY A 124 10.11 -2.58 6.99
C GLY A 124 11.51 -2.43 6.42
N PHE A 125 12.43 -2.03 7.27
CA PHE A 125 13.87 -2.13 7.04
C PHE A 125 14.52 -2.69 8.30
N SER A 126 15.37 -3.69 8.15
CA SER A 126 16.17 -4.27 9.23
C SER A 126 17.64 -4.01 8.91
N SER A 127 18.40 -3.49 9.87
CA SER A 127 19.85 -3.34 9.71
C SER A 127 20.58 -4.68 9.76
N ASP A 128 20.06 -5.61 10.56
CA ASP A 128 20.64 -6.90 10.94
C ASP A 128 19.69 -7.64 11.91
N ASP A 129 20.17 -8.76 12.48
CA ASP A 129 19.45 -9.56 13.48
C ASP A 129 19.42 -8.92 14.90
N SER A 130 19.99 -7.72 15.08
CA SER A 130 20.09 -7.04 16.39
C SER A 130 18.75 -6.53 16.94
N GLY A 131 17.68 -6.61 16.16
CA GLY A 131 16.39 -6.03 16.52
C GLY A 131 16.25 -4.55 16.15
N LEU A 132 17.33 -3.90 15.72
CA LEU A 132 17.32 -2.53 15.21
C LEU A 132 16.78 -2.50 13.78
N GLY A 133 16.01 -1.44 13.49
CA GLY A 133 15.34 -1.28 12.23
C GLY A 133 14.17 -0.33 12.34
N ILE A 134 13.38 -0.26 11.29
CA ILE A 134 12.15 0.53 11.25
C ILE A 134 11.05 -0.37 10.71
N ALA A 135 9.88 -0.32 11.33
CA ALA A 135 8.70 -0.96 10.80
C ALA A 135 7.51 0.00 10.86
N SER A 136 6.65 -0.14 9.86
CA SER A 136 5.39 0.60 9.79
C SER A 136 4.26 -0.31 9.34
N ALA A 137 3.06 0.01 9.78
CA ALA A 137 1.86 -0.62 9.27
C ALA A 137 0.72 0.39 9.25
N ILE A 138 -0.02 0.42 8.14
CA ILE A 138 -1.29 1.12 8.03
C ILE A 138 -2.35 0.13 7.57
N ASN A 139 -3.41 0.00 8.36
CA ASN A 139 -4.52 -0.92 8.07
C ASN A 139 -5.84 -0.20 8.22
N ILE A 140 -6.69 -0.29 7.20
CA ILE A 140 -8.08 0.15 7.23
C ILE A 140 -8.96 -1.07 7.45
N ILE A 141 -9.81 -1.01 8.46
CA ILE A 141 -10.63 -2.13 8.93
C ILE A 141 -12.11 -1.74 8.82
N ASN A 142 -12.88 -2.55 8.11
CA ASN A 142 -14.31 -2.40 7.85
C ASN A 142 -14.68 -1.00 7.31
N ASP A 143 -13.76 -0.37 6.58
CA ASP A 143 -13.87 1.01 6.08
C ASP A 143 -14.13 2.08 7.18
N ARG A 144 -14.01 1.68 8.45
CA ARG A 144 -14.39 2.47 9.64
C ARG A 144 -13.19 2.85 10.49
N TYR A 145 -12.32 1.88 10.78
CA TYR A 145 -11.17 2.08 11.66
C TYR A 145 -9.88 2.17 10.85
N THR A 146 -8.94 2.97 11.34
CA THR A 146 -7.57 3.03 10.83
C THR A 146 -6.63 2.69 11.97
N VAL A 147 -5.76 1.70 11.76
CA VAL A 147 -4.69 1.33 12.68
C VAL A 147 -3.37 1.69 12.03
N ILE A 148 -2.64 2.61 12.65
CA ILE A 148 -1.30 3.05 12.21
C ILE A 148 -0.31 2.67 13.30
N ILE A 149 0.79 2.06 12.90
CA ILE A 149 1.88 1.69 13.80
C ILE A 149 3.18 2.16 13.15
N LEU A 150 3.98 2.90 13.91
CA LEU A 150 5.33 3.32 13.54
C LEU A 150 6.26 2.88 14.67
N THR A 151 7.37 2.24 14.35
CA THR A 151 8.32 1.74 15.35
C THR A 151 9.75 1.81 14.83
N ASN A 152 10.68 2.11 15.74
CA ASN A 152 12.13 2.08 15.55
C ASN A 152 12.72 0.70 15.93
N ARG A 153 11.95 -0.35 15.71
CA ARG A 153 12.37 -1.75 15.79
C ARG A 153 12.05 -2.44 14.47
N ASN A 154 12.77 -3.52 14.19
CA ASN A 154 12.55 -4.29 12.99
C ASN A 154 11.11 -4.88 12.93
N PRO A 155 10.64 -5.32 11.75
CA PRO A 155 9.26 -5.82 11.57
C PRO A 155 8.89 -7.05 12.42
N SER A 156 9.86 -7.87 12.81
CA SER A 156 9.62 -9.08 13.62
C SER A 156 9.41 -8.78 15.10
N MET A 157 10.00 -7.69 15.61
CA MET A 157 9.91 -7.28 17.02
C MET A 157 8.93 -6.11 17.24
N GLY A 158 8.70 -5.29 16.22
CA GLY A 158 7.92 -4.06 16.30
C GLY A 158 6.53 -4.17 15.68
N GLY A 159 5.49 -3.87 16.45
CA GLY A 159 4.15 -3.55 15.92
C GLY A 159 3.26 -4.71 15.48
N ALA A 160 3.81 -5.84 15.01
CA ALA A 160 3.01 -6.96 14.49
C ALA A 160 2.10 -7.59 15.56
N LYS A 161 2.61 -7.75 16.80
CA LYS A 161 1.81 -8.25 17.95
C LYS A 161 0.71 -7.26 18.35
N VAL A 162 1.02 -5.97 18.37
CA VAL A 162 0.05 -4.90 18.68
C VAL A 162 -1.06 -4.86 17.62
N LEU A 163 -0.69 -4.93 16.33
CA LEU A 163 -1.65 -4.99 15.23
C LEU A 163 -2.57 -6.20 15.36
N SER A 164 -2.00 -7.37 15.62
CA SER A 164 -2.77 -8.61 15.79
C SER A 164 -3.72 -8.52 16.98
N PHE A 165 -3.26 -7.96 18.11
CA PHE A 165 -4.08 -7.71 19.28
C PHE A 165 -5.26 -6.77 18.94
N ILE A 166 -5.00 -5.61 18.33
CA ILE A 166 -6.04 -4.63 17.98
C ILE A 166 -7.05 -5.25 17.02
N ILE A 167 -6.58 -5.90 15.95
CA ILE A 167 -7.46 -6.54 14.97
C ILE A 167 -8.36 -7.57 15.66
N ASN A 168 -7.81 -8.46 16.47
CA ASN A 168 -8.57 -9.51 17.17
C ASN A 168 -9.66 -8.94 18.11
N HIS A 169 -9.41 -7.79 18.74
CA HIS A 169 -10.41 -7.13 19.60
C HIS A 169 -11.48 -6.39 18.80
N LEU A 170 -11.15 -5.85 17.62
CA LEU A 170 -12.12 -5.25 16.72
C LEU A 170 -13.03 -6.29 16.04
N GLN A 171 -12.61 -7.56 15.91
CA GLN A 171 -13.48 -8.61 15.34
C GLN A 171 -14.59 -9.08 16.31
N LYS A 172 -14.46 -8.77 17.60
CA LYS A 172 -15.39 -9.21 18.67
C LYS A 172 -16.51 -8.19 18.94
N LYS A 173 -16.48 -7.03 18.28
CA LYS A 173 -17.48 -5.95 18.40
C LYS A 173 -18.24 -5.82 17.09
#